data_AF-A0A7J8KC82-F1
#
_entry.id   AF-A0A7J8KC82-F1
#
_cell.length_a   1.000
_cell.length_b   1.000
_cell.length_c   1.000
_cell.angle_alpha   90.00
_cell.angle_beta   90.00
_cell.angle_gamma   90.00
#
_symmetry.space_group_name_H-M   'P 1'
#
loop_
_entity.id
_entity.type
_entity.pdbx_description
1 polymer ?
#
loop_
_entity_poly.entity_id
_entity_poly.type
_entity_poly.pdbx_seq_one_letter_code
_entity_poly.pdbx_strand_id
1 'polypeptide(L)'
;MEHLSLEVAATPLRLIAAKSEKSRSELGRFLAKQVWTPQDRQCILSTLAQLLLDKDYTVLVGRQLRPILLDLLERNAEAIKAGGQVNHDLHERLCVSMSKLISNHPDVLP
;
A
#
# COMPACT_ATOMS: atom_id res chain seq x y z
N MET A 1 -0.18 -0.96 -17.05
CA MET A 1 -1.07 -0.17 -16.18
C MET A 1 -0.39 0.34 -14.91
N GLU A 2 0.53 -0.41 -14.29
CA GLU A 2 1.20 -0.01 -13.03
C GLU A 2 2.08 1.26 -13.11
N HIS A 3 2.64 1.58 -14.29
CA HIS A 3 3.59 2.69 -14.46
C HIS A 3 2.98 4.08 -14.25
N LEU A 4 1.78 4.33 -14.79
CA LEU A 4 1.12 5.65 -14.70
C LEU A 4 0.68 5.94 -13.26
N SER A 5 0.24 4.90 -12.57
CA SER A 5 -0.35 4.92 -11.24
C SER A 5 0.65 5.31 -10.14
N LEU A 6 1.91 4.86 -10.27
CA LEU A 6 2.99 5.18 -9.32
C LEU A 6 3.57 6.59 -9.50
N GLU A 7 3.60 7.11 -10.72
CA GLU A 7 4.04 8.49 -10.97
C GLU A 7 3.07 9.50 -10.36
N VAL A 8 1.76 9.24 -10.47
CA VAL A 8 0.72 10.05 -9.82
C VAL A 8 0.82 9.99 -8.29
N ALA A 9 1.39 8.92 -7.75
CA ALA A 9 1.55 8.71 -6.31
C ALA A 9 2.79 9.38 -5.68
N ALA A 10 3.65 10.07 -6.44
CA ALA A 10 4.93 10.58 -5.92
C ALA A 10 4.79 11.55 -4.72
N THR A 11 3.82 12.47 -4.75
CA THR A 11 3.55 13.39 -3.64
C THR A 11 2.92 12.67 -2.43
N PRO A 12 1.86 11.86 -2.60
CA PRO A 12 1.37 10.93 -1.57
C PRO A 12 2.45 10.09 -0.91
N LEU A 13 3.39 9.56 -1.69
CA LEU A 13 4.45 8.69 -1.22
C LEU A 13 5.40 9.40 -0.25
N ARG A 14 5.76 10.66 -0.54
CA ARG A 14 6.58 11.50 0.37
C ARG A 14 5.86 11.76 1.69
N LEU A 15 4.56 12.03 1.64
CA LEU A 15 3.76 12.25 2.85
C LEU A 15 3.70 10.98 3.72
N ILE A 16 3.49 9.83 3.10
CA ILE A 16 3.49 8.53 3.80
C ILE A 16 4.86 8.24 4.41
N ALA A 17 5.95 8.44 3.66
CA ALA A 17 7.31 8.24 4.18
C ALA A 17 7.66 9.19 5.34
N ALA A 18 7.16 10.42 5.32
CA ALA A 18 7.35 11.35 6.43
C ALA A 18 6.59 10.91 7.70
N LYS A 19 5.41 10.30 7.54
CA LYS A 19 4.53 9.91 8.66
C LYS A 19 4.77 8.50 9.18
N SER A 20 5.26 7.58 8.36
CA SER A 20 5.51 6.19 8.74
C SER A 20 6.95 5.98 9.17
N GLU A 21 7.20 5.86 10.48
CA GLU A 21 8.54 5.56 10.99
C GLU A 21 9.05 4.18 10.53
N LYS A 22 8.14 3.20 10.39
CA LYS A 22 8.47 1.83 9.96
C LYS A 22 9.01 1.76 8.54
N SER A 23 8.46 2.58 7.63
CA SER A 23 8.80 2.51 6.20
C SER A 23 9.55 3.74 5.69
N ARG A 24 9.83 4.73 6.57
CA ARG A 24 10.56 5.96 6.23
C ARG A 24 11.88 5.67 5.55
N SER A 25 12.67 4.74 6.09
CA SER A 25 14.00 4.40 5.56
C SER A 25 13.94 3.72 4.20
N GLU A 26 13.00 2.79 4.01
CA GLU A 26 12.84 2.05 2.76
C GLU A 26 12.25 2.92 1.65
N LEU A 27 11.13 3.60 1.93
CA LEU A 27 10.51 4.54 0.98
C LEU A 27 11.43 5.73 0.70
N GLY A 28 12.16 6.22 1.70
CA GLY A 28 13.14 7.30 1.56
C GLY A 28 14.27 6.94 0.59
N ARG A 29 14.77 5.70 0.63
CA ARG A 29 15.78 5.20 -0.32
C ARG A 29 15.27 5.24 -1.75
N PHE A 30 14.01 4.87 -1.98
CA PHE A 30 13.42 4.93 -3.32
C PHE A 30 13.14 6.37 -3.76
N LEU A 31 12.63 7.22 -2.87
CA LEU A 31 12.36 8.64 -3.14
C LEU A 31 13.63 9.46 -3.47
N ALA A 32 14.81 9.00 -3.05
CA ALA A 32 16.09 9.60 -3.41
C ALA A 32 16.55 9.28 -4.84
N LYS A 33 15.97 8.27 -5.50
CA LYS A 33 16.30 7.91 -6.89
C LYS A 33 15.58 8.83 -7.87
N GLN A 34 16.28 9.29 -8.90
CA GLN A 34 15.66 10.05 -10.01
C GLN A 34 14.78 9.19 -10.92
N VAL A 35 15.12 7.90 -11.07
CA VAL A 35 14.38 6.94 -11.90
C VAL A 35 14.20 5.65 -11.11
N TRP A 36 12.97 5.12 -11.10
CA TRP A 36 12.67 3.82 -10.51
C TRP A 36 12.76 2.72 -11.56
N THR A 37 13.45 1.62 -11.22
CA THR A 37 13.40 0.39 -12.01
C THR A 37 12.05 -0.32 -11.82
N PRO A 38 11.68 -1.28 -12.68
CA PRO A 38 10.52 -2.14 -12.42
C PRO A 38 10.58 -2.83 -11.06
N GLN A 39 11.77 -3.26 -10.63
CA GLN A 39 12.01 -3.90 -9.33
C GLN A 39 11.79 -2.91 -8.18
N ASP A 40 12.27 -1.67 -8.31
CA ASP A 40 12.03 -0.63 -7.31
C ASP A 40 10.54 -0.38 -7.13
N ARG A 41 9.78 -0.31 -8.24
CA ARG A 41 8.33 -0.12 -8.22
C ARG A 41 7.64 -1.27 -7.49
N GLN A 42 8.01 -2.51 -7.76
CA GLN A 42 7.45 -3.68 -7.07
C GLN A 42 7.76 -3.62 -5.56
N CYS A 43 9.00 -3.29 -5.16
CA CYS A 43 9.35 -3.13 -3.74
C CYS A 43 8.53 -2.03 -3.07
N ILE A 44 8.33 -0.88 -3.73
CA ILE A 44 7.50 0.22 -3.21
C ILE A 44 6.06 -0.27 -3.01
N LEU A 45 5.47 -0.93 -4.02
CA LEU A 45 4.11 -1.43 -3.92
C LEU A 45 3.96 -2.48 -2.81
N SER A 46 4.93 -3.39 -2.66
CA SER A 46 4.94 -4.34 -1.55
C SER A 46 5.03 -3.64 -0.18
N THR A 47 5.86 -2.61 -0.05
CA THR A 47 5.99 -1.82 1.19
C THR A 47 4.67 -1.10 1.51
N LEU A 48 4.04 -0.51 0.51
CA LEU A 48 2.76 0.20 0.66
C LEU A 48 1.60 -0.75 0.98
N ALA A 49 1.59 -1.93 0.37
CA ALA A 49 0.61 -2.98 0.66
C ALA A 49 0.72 -3.44 2.13
N GLN A 50 1.93 -3.62 2.65
CA GLN A 50 2.13 -3.95 4.06
C GLN A 50 1.73 -2.82 5.01
N LEU A 51 2.02 -1.57 4.64
CA LEU A 51 1.59 -0.40 5.41
C LEU A 51 0.07 -0.24 5.44
N LEU A 52 -0.62 -0.61 4.36
CA LEU A 52 -2.09 -0.60 4.32
C LEU A 52 -2.69 -1.50 5.41
N LEU A 53 -2.03 -2.64 5.68
CA LEU A 53 -2.40 -3.60 6.71
C LEU A 53 -1.96 -3.20 8.12
N ASP A 54 -1.26 -2.07 8.28
CA ASP A 54 -0.89 -1.53 9.58
C ASP A 54 -2.03 -0.66 10.11
N LYS A 55 -2.53 -0.99 11.30
CA LYS A 55 -3.69 -0.37 11.93
C LYS A 55 -3.60 1.15 12.06
N ASP A 56 -2.38 1.69 12.16
CA ASP A 56 -2.10 3.12 12.37
C ASP A 56 -1.98 3.88 11.05
N TYR A 57 -1.73 3.16 9.94
CA TYR A 57 -1.48 3.75 8.62
C TYR A 57 -2.56 3.45 7.59
N THR A 58 -3.46 2.48 7.82
CA THR A 58 -4.53 2.08 6.87
C THR A 58 -5.27 3.28 6.25
N VAL A 59 -5.77 4.20 7.08
CA VAL A 59 -6.57 5.35 6.60
C VAL A 59 -5.71 6.35 5.85
N LEU A 60 -4.48 6.61 6.32
CA LEU A 60 -3.54 7.50 5.64
C LEU A 60 -3.20 6.98 4.25
N VAL A 61 -2.82 5.69 4.16
CA VAL A 61 -2.47 5.02 2.90
C VAL A 61 -3.67 5.01 1.96
N GLY A 62 -4.84 4.59 2.44
CA GLY A 62 -6.06 4.56 1.64
C GLY A 62 -6.48 5.92 1.07
N ARG A 63 -6.35 6.98 1.87
CA ARG A 63 -6.68 8.34 1.42
C ARG A 63 -5.68 8.89 0.41
N GLN A 64 -4.39 8.70 0.66
CA GLN A 64 -3.31 9.29 -0.15
C GLN A 64 -3.07 8.52 -1.44
N LEU A 65 -3.29 7.21 -1.43
CA LEU A 65 -3.03 6.30 -2.55
C LEU A 65 -4.31 5.77 -3.18
N ARG A 66 -5.39 6.56 -3.15
CA ARG A 66 -6.69 6.21 -3.73
C ARG A 66 -6.60 5.63 -5.16
N PRO A 67 -5.81 6.23 -6.09
CA PRO A 67 -5.69 5.71 -7.46
C PRO A 67 -5.10 4.30 -7.58
N ILE A 68 -4.36 3.85 -6.56
CA ILE A 68 -3.68 2.55 -6.55
C ILE A 68 -4.17 1.64 -5.42
N LEU A 69 -5.19 2.07 -4.68
CA LEU A 69 -5.67 1.35 -3.49
C LEU A 69 -6.14 -0.06 -3.85
N LEU A 70 -6.84 -0.20 -4.97
CA LEU A 70 -7.30 -1.51 -5.45
C LEU A 70 -6.12 -2.45 -5.75
N ASP A 71 -5.07 -1.95 -6.41
CA ASP A 71 -3.84 -2.70 -6.68
C ASP A 71 -3.16 -3.16 -5.37
N LEU A 72 -3.11 -2.29 -4.36
CA LEU A 72 -2.56 -2.65 -3.04
C LEU A 72 -3.42 -3.70 -2.30
N LEU A 73 -4.75 -3.64 -2.43
CA LEU A 73 -5.66 -4.63 -1.84
C LEU A 73 -5.52 -5.98 -2.54
N GLU A 74 -5.46 -6.00 -3.87
CA GLU A 74 -5.28 -7.20 -4.68
C GLU A 74 -3.95 -7.88 -4.36
N ARG A 75 -2.85 -7.12 -4.29
CA ARG A 75 -1.54 -7.63 -3.86
C ARG A 75 -1.57 -8.28 -2.48
N ASN A 76 -2.32 -7.72 -1.52
CA ASN A 76 -2.49 -8.34 -0.21
C ASN A 76 -3.34 -9.62 -0.30
N ALA A 77 -4.39 -9.63 -1.13
CA ALA A 77 -5.22 -10.81 -1.35
C ALA A 77 -4.44 -11.98 -2.00
N GLU A 78 -3.52 -11.67 -2.92
CA GLU A 78 -2.58 -12.63 -3.48
C GLU A 78 -1.58 -13.12 -2.43
N ALA A 79 -1.01 -12.21 -1.64
CA ALA A 79 -0.06 -12.55 -0.57
C ALA A 79 -0.68 -13.47 0.50
N ILE A 80 -1.97 -13.35 0.78
CA ILE A 80 -2.71 -14.25 1.69
C ILE A 80 -2.70 -15.70 1.19
N LYS A 81 -2.69 -15.91 -0.13
CA LYS A 81 -2.76 -17.24 -0.75
C LYS A 81 -1.38 -17.77 -1.19
N ALA A 82 -0.33 -16.94 -1.09
CA ALA A 82 1.01 -17.30 -1.47
C ALA A 82 1.54 -18.43 -0.57
N GLY A 83 1.81 -19.60 -1.16
CA GLY A 83 2.29 -20.79 -0.43
C GLY A 83 1.30 -21.94 -0.30
N GLY A 84 0.14 -21.88 -0.96
CA GLY A 84 -0.82 -22.99 -1.00
C GLY A 84 -1.69 -23.14 0.26
N GLN A 85 -1.48 -22.29 1.26
CA GLN A 85 -2.30 -22.18 2.47
C GLN A 85 -2.66 -20.71 2.69
N VAL A 86 -3.79 -20.47 3.37
CA VAL A 86 -4.25 -19.12 3.70
C VAL A 86 -3.47 -18.59 4.90
N ASN A 87 -2.78 -17.46 4.73
CA ASN A 87 -2.20 -16.73 5.86
C ASN A 87 -3.32 -16.01 6.64
N HIS A 88 -3.74 -16.63 7.76
CA HIS A 88 -4.83 -16.12 8.59
C HIS A 88 -4.55 -14.76 9.23
N ASP A 89 -3.30 -14.48 9.62
CA ASP A 89 -2.91 -13.17 10.19
C ASP A 89 -3.09 -12.06 9.14
N LEU A 90 -2.55 -12.27 7.94
CA LEU A 90 -2.70 -11.29 6.85
C LEU A 90 -4.17 -11.13 6.45
N HIS A 91 -4.94 -12.22 6.44
CA HIS A 91 -6.37 -12.18 6.16
C HIS A 91 -7.13 -11.34 7.18
N GLU A 92 -6.89 -11.55 8.48
CA GLU A 92 -7.53 -10.77 9.54
C GLU A 92 -7.16 -9.29 9.42
N ARG A 93 -5.87 -8.98 9.25
CA ARG A 93 -5.38 -7.60 9.08
C ARG A 93 -5.99 -6.94 7.85
N LEU A 94 -6.17 -7.68 6.75
CA LEU A 94 -6.84 -7.18 5.55
C LEU A 94 -8.31 -6.89 5.81
N CYS A 95 -9.04 -7.80 6.44
CA CYS A 95 -10.46 -7.59 6.81
C CYS A 95 -10.63 -6.35 7.69
N VAL A 96 -9.80 -6.19 8.72
CA VAL A 96 -9.84 -5.00 9.60
C VAL A 96 -9.52 -3.73 8.82
N SER A 97 -8.52 -3.79 7.93
CA SER A 97 -8.13 -2.64 7.11
C SER A 97 -9.22 -2.23 6.14
N MET A 98 -9.85 -3.19 5.44
CA MET A 98 -10.98 -2.93 4.55
C MET A 98 -12.16 -2.32 5.30
N SER A 99 -12.53 -2.86 6.47
CA SER A 99 -13.61 -2.29 7.28
C SER A 99 -13.35 -0.81 7.62
N LYS A 100 -12.13 -0.48 8.06
CA LYS A 100 -11.72 0.92 8.30
C LYS A 100 -11.82 1.79 7.05
N LEU A 101 -11.38 1.29 5.90
CA LEU A 101 -11.43 2.04 4.63
C LEU A 101 -12.87 2.37 4.24
N ILE A 102 -13.77 1.39 4.30
CA ILE A 102 -15.19 1.56 3.97
C ILE A 102 -15.85 2.58 4.90
N SER A 103 -15.58 2.51 6.21
CA SER A 103 -16.15 3.46 7.17
C SER A 103 -15.67 4.89 6.98
N ASN A 104 -14.43 5.10 6.51
CA ASN A 104 -13.87 6.44 6.32
C ASN A 104 -14.10 6.99 4.91
N HIS A 105 -14.24 6.11 3.92
CA HIS A 105 -14.36 6.45 2.52
C HIS A 105 -15.30 5.44 1.82
N PRO A 106 -16.63 5.64 1.88
CA PRO A 106 -17.59 4.69 1.30
C PRO A 106 -17.39 4.51 -0.21
N ASP A 107 -16.92 5.54 -0.92
CA ASP A 107 -16.60 5.48 -2.36
C ASP A 107 -15.36 4.62 -2.72
N VAL A 108 -14.74 3.93 -1.75
CA VAL A 108 -13.65 2.96 -2.00
C VAL A 108 -14.19 1.63 -2.53
N LEU A 109 -15.46 1.32 -2.30
CA LEU A 109 -16.11 0.17 -2.91
C LEU A 109 -16.96 0.64 -4.11
N PRO A 110 -16.86 -0.02 -5.27
CA PRO A 110 -17.77 0.21 -6.40
C PRO A 110 -19.20 -0.24 -6.09
#